data_AF-A0A931NX67-F1
#
_entry.id   AF-A0A931NX67-F1
#
_cell.length_a   1.000
_cell.length_b   1.000
_cell.length_c   1.000
_cell.angle_alpha   90.00
_cell.angle_beta   90.00
_cell.angle_gamma   90.00
#
_symmetry.space_group_name_H-M   'P 1'
#
loop_
_entity.id
_entity.type
_entity.pdbx_description
1 polymer ?
#
loop_
_entity_poly.entity_id
_entity_poly.type
_entity_poly.pdbx_seq_one_letter_code
_entity_poly.pdbx_strand_id
1 'polypeptide(L)'
;MLNRVIPVVLVLAAAPCLAQQELYRQNPVNSVGGLAAQDARNPGGLGWFAETADNFPALAGTTVTSIEFWGGYARDLPGPTQGFMIRFYQDNGGSVGPLLLDQDVFAFTEVEYYQLISGGNILRGYHYTLDLDTPLAIPADGQYWMSVTAILDFGGSAPDSVQWGWVAANAGVNPPPANQWFFSPGNFQPQSNDVAFVIKGTVGGSTCDPDVNQDGAADQGDVDYLINVIAGGDNPNNANADFNNDGAADQGDVDALINVIAGGQCP
;
A
#
# COMPACT_ATOMS: atom_id res chain seq x y z
N MET A 1 -21.05 -23.73 -56.06
CA MET A 1 -20.36 -22.62 -55.37
C MET A 1 -20.13 -23.06 -53.93
N LEU A 2 -18.92 -23.51 -53.59
CA LEU A 2 -18.57 -23.96 -52.24
C LEU A 2 -18.08 -22.74 -51.43
N ASN A 3 -18.84 -22.34 -50.41
CA ASN A 3 -18.42 -21.33 -49.44
C ASN A 3 -17.31 -21.90 -48.56
N ARG A 4 -16.07 -21.42 -48.76
CA ARG A 4 -14.97 -21.61 -47.82
C ARG A 4 -15.17 -20.71 -46.61
N VAL A 5 -15.47 -21.30 -45.47
CA VAL A 5 -15.44 -20.61 -44.18
C VAL A 5 -13.99 -20.59 -43.71
N ILE A 6 -13.40 -19.39 -43.61
CA ILE A 6 -12.07 -19.18 -43.03
C ILE A 6 -12.26 -19.06 -41.51
N PRO A 7 -11.63 -19.91 -40.69
CA PRO A 7 -11.68 -19.75 -39.24
C PRO A 7 -10.83 -18.54 -38.85
N VAL A 8 -11.47 -17.51 -38.32
CA VAL A 8 -10.78 -16.40 -37.64
C VAL A 8 -10.32 -16.93 -36.28
N VAL A 9 -9.02 -17.17 -36.15
CA VAL A 9 -8.40 -17.48 -34.86
C VAL A 9 -8.20 -16.14 -34.15
N LEU A 10 -9.05 -15.88 -33.15
CA LEU A 10 -8.93 -14.75 -32.27
C LEU A 10 -7.82 -15.07 -31.25
N VAL A 11 -6.62 -14.51 -31.46
CA VAL A 11 -5.55 -14.55 -30.46
C VAL A 11 -5.88 -13.48 -29.42
N LEU A 12 -6.41 -13.90 -28.27
CA LEU A 12 -6.49 -13.06 -27.07
C LEU A 12 -5.05 -12.81 -26.60
N ALA A 13 -4.51 -11.65 -26.92
CA ALA A 13 -3.30 -11.16 -26.27
C ALA A 13 -3.62 -11.01 -24.78
N ALA A 14 -3.02 -11.86 -23.94
CA ALA A 14 -3.01 -11.63 -22.51
C ALA A 14 -2.24 -10.33 -22.29
N ALA A 15 -2.93 -9.29 -21.82
CA ALA A 15 -2.25 -8.09 -21.36
C ALA A 15 -1.20 -8.51 -20.32
N PRO A 16 0.04 -8.02 -20.40
CA PRO A 16 1.03 -8.29 -19.37
C PRO A 16 0.44 -7.80 -18.05
N CYS A 17 0.15 -8.75 -17.15
CA CYS A 17 -0.19 -8.43 -15.78
C CYS A 17 1.09 -7.86 -15.19
N LEU A 18 1.17 -6.53 -15.05
CA LEU A 18 2.29 -5.90 -14.36
C LEU A 18 2.38 -6.57 -12.99
N ALA A 19 3.50 -7.27 -12.76
CA ALA A 19 3.72 -7.95 -11.51
C ALA A 19 3.72 -6.90 -10.40
N GLN A 20 2.92 -7.15 -9.37
CA GLN A 20 2.82 -6.24 -8.24
C GLN A 20 4.20 -6.09 -7.56
N GLN A 21 4.66 -4.86 -7.42
CA GLN A 21 5.93 -4.51 -6.80
C GLN A 21 5.73 -4.20 -5.31
N GLU A 22 6.71 -4.58 -4.50
CA GLU A 22 6.83 -4.08 -3.13
C GLU A 22 7.31 -2.63 -3.14
N LEU A 23 6.48 -1.74 -2.63
CA LEU A 23 6.72 -0.29 -2.61
C LEU A 23 7.36 0.13 -1.28
N TYR A 24 6.96 -0.50 -0.18
CA TYR A 24 7.46 -0.20 1.15
C TYR A 24 7.29 -1.40 2.09
N ARG A 25 8.17 -1.53 3.10
CA ARG A 25 8.13 -2.63 4.07
C ARG A 25 8.62 -2.21 5.45
N GLN A 26 7.84 -2.57 6.46
CA GLN A 26 8.19 -2.62 7.87
C GLN A 26 8.12 -4.07 8.35
N ASN A 27 9.27 -4.69 8.55
CA ASN A 27 9.34 -6.11 8.94
C ASN A 27 8.76 -6.37 10.33
N PRO A 28 8.00 -7.47 10.53
CA PRO A 28 7.46 -7.83 11.83
C PRO A 28 8.52 -8.31 12.82
N VAL A 29 8.29 -8.05 14.11
CA VAL A 29 8.92 -8.76 15.23
C VAL A 29 7.89 -9.61 15.90
N ASN A 30 8.21 -10.87 16.16
CA ASN A 30 7.34 -11.74 16.94
C ASN A 30 7.18 -11.14 18.35
N SER A 31 6.01 -10.55 18.62
CA SER A 31 5.71 -9.85 19.86
C SER A 31 4.44 -10.39 20.50
N VAL A 32 4.33 -10.22 21.81
CA VAL A 32 3.07 -10.43 22.52
C VAL A 32 2.43 -9.07 22.72
N GLY A 33 1.16 -8.96 22.31
CA GLY A 33 0.47 -7.68 22.35
C GLY A 33 0.88 -6.76 21.21
N GLY A 34 0.18 -5.63 21.14
CA GLY A 34 0.16 -4.79 19.96
C GLY A 34 -0.72 -3.56 20.16
N LEU A 35 -0.54 -2.58 19.29
CA LEU A 35 -1.46 -1.45 19.23
C LEU A 35 -2.81 -1.98 18.73
N ALA A 36 -3.85 -1.82 19.53
CA ALA A 36 -5.22 -2.14 19.17
C ALA A 36 -5.68 -1.40 17.90
N ALA A 37 -6.37 -2.10 17.01
CA ALA A 37 -7.08 -1.49 15.90
C ALA A 37 -8.30 -2.36 15.55
N GLN A 38 -9.48 -1.93 15.98
CA GLN A 38 -10.69 -2.72 15.85
C GLN A 38 -11.95 -1.88 15.72
N ASP A 39 -12.87 -2.38 14.90
CA ASP A 39 -14.23 -1.87 14.70
C ASP A 39 -15.27 -2.98 14.95
N ALA A 40 -15.95 -2.86 16.08
CA ALA A 40 -16.94 -3.80 16.60
C ALA A 40 -18.36 -3.38 16.22
N ARG A 41 -18.76 -3.71 15.00
CA ARG A 41 -20.05 -3.31 14.39
C ARG A 41 -21.25 -4.16 14.82
N ASN A 42 -21.06 -5.13 15.71
CA ASN A 42 -22.13 -5.97 16.21
C ASN A 42 -23.10 -5.19 17.13
N PRO A 43 -24.36 -5.64 17.30
CA PRO A 43 -25.30 -5.01 18.22
C PRO A 43 -24.76 -4.90 19.64
N GLY A 44 -24.75 -3.68 20.18
CA GLY A 44 -24.19 -3.37 21.51
C GLY A 44 -22.66 -3.47 21.60
N GLY A 45 -21.98 -3.69 20.48
CA GLY A 45 -20.53 -3.64 20.39
C GLY A 45 -19.99 -2.23 20.61
N LEU A 46 -18.68 -2.12 20.78
CA LEU A 46 -18.02 -0.85 21.05
C LEU A 46 -17.89 0.06 19.81
N GLY A 47 -18.39 -0.38 18.65
CA GLY A 47 -18.20 0.31 17.38
C GLY A 47 -16.72 0.45 17.07
N TRP A 48 -16.36 1.56 16.44
CA TRP A 48 -14.98 1.89 16.11
C TRP A 48 -14.17 2.24 17.37
N PHE A 49 -13.68 1.19 18.02
CA PHE A 49 -13.10 1.21 19.36
C PHE A 49 -11.65 1.71 19.36
N ALA A 50 -10.85 1.30 18.38
CA ALA A 50 -9.46 1.70 18.29
C ALA A 50 -9.02 1.74 16.82
N GLU A 51 -8.09 2.62 16.52
CA GLU A 51 -7.40 2.68 15.22
C GLU A 51 -5.94 2.98 15.46
N THR A 52 -5.09 2.31 14.70
CA THR A 52 -3.66 2.59 14.66
C THR A 52 -3.30 2.86 13.22
N ALA A 53 -2.63 3.98 12.99
CA ALA A 53 -2.09 4.38 11.71
C ALA A 53 -0.57 4.51 11.83
N ASP A 54 0.14 4.14 10.78
CA ASP A 54 1.60 4.22 10.74
C ASP A 54 2.07 4.79 9.40
N ASN A 55 3.24 5.40 9.41
CA ASN A 55 3.71 6.20 8.30
C ASN A 55 4.51 5.38 7.28
N PHE A 56 4.46 5.79 6.01
CA PHE A 56 5.34 5.27 4.97
C PHE A 56 5.68 6.37 3.94
N PRO A 57 6.90 6.40 3.40
CA PRO A 57 7.22 7.26 2.27
C PRO A 57 6.60 6.67 1.00
N ALA A 58 6.15 7.53 0.10
CA ALA A 58 5.69 7.14 -1.22
C ALA A 58 6.05 8.19 -2.27
N LEU A 59 6.20 7.73 -3.51
CA LEU A 59 6.49 8.57 -4.67
C LEU A 59 5.20 8.85 -5.45
N ALA A 60 5.09 10.05 -6.00
CA ALA A 60 4.04 10.46 -6.92
C ALA A 60 3.89 9.45 -8.06
N GLY A 61 2.65 9.26 -8.51
CA GLY A 61 2.34 8.31 -9.58
C GLY A 61 2.26 6.85 -9.13
N THR A 62 2.88 6.48 -8.01
CA THR A 62 2.72 5.15 -7.41
C THR A 62 1.23 4.85 -7.18
N THR A 63 0.79 3.66 -7.58
CA THR A 63 -0.57 3.16 -7.31
C THR A 63 -0.49 1.98 -6.36
N VAL A 64 -0.98 2.17 -5.14
CA VAL A 64 -1.10 1.10 -4.14
C VAL A 64 -2.30 0.24 -4.48
N THR A 65 -2.10 -1.07 -4.56
CA THR A 65 -3.15 -2.03 -4.95
C THR A 65 -3.37 -3.15 -3.94
N SER A 66 -2.37 -3.48 -3.11
CA SER A 66 -2.55 -4.46 -2.05
C SER A 66 -1.62 -4.20 -0.88
N ILE A 67 -1.96 -4.80 0.25
CA ILE A 67 -1.19 -4.66 1.48
C ILE A 67 -0.97 -6.03 2.10
N GLU A 68 0.18 -6.17 2.76
CA GLU A 68 0.38 -7.22 3.74
C GLU A 68 0.54 -6.58 5.12
N PHE A 69 0.10 -7.27 6.15
CA PHE A 69 0.28 -6.79 7.52
C PHE A 69 0.29 -7.94 8.50
N TRP A 70 0.78 -7.66 9.72
CA TRP A 70 0.84 -8.64 10.78
C TRP A 70 0.05 -8.15 11.99
N GLY A 71 -0.76 -9.04 12.52
CA GLY A 71 -1.60 -8.78 13.68
C GLY A 71 -1.96 -10.06 14.39
N GLY A 72 -2.75 -9.96 15.44
CA GLY A 72 -3.18 -11.13 16.15
C GLY A 72 -4.23 -10.82 17.19
N TYR A 73 -4.67 -11.90 17.83
CA TYR A 73 -5.73 -11.88 18.80
C TYR A 73 -5.15 -12.10 20.19
N ALA A 74 -5.77 -11.50 21.20
CA ALA A 74 -5.42 -11.76 22.61
C ALA A 74 -5.90 -13.16 23.09
N ARG A 75 -5.69 -14.22 22.28
CA ARG A 75 -6.09 -15.61 22.57
C ARG A 75 -5.36 -16.68 21.72
N ASP A 76 -5.58 -17.93 22.09
CA ASP A 76 -5.03 -19.17 21.52
C ASP A 76 -5.82 -19.72 20.31
N LEU A 77 -6.65 -18.91 19.66
CA LEU A 77 -7.49 -19.31 18.53
C LEU A 77 -7.53 -18.21 17.47
N PRO A 78 -7.65 -18.56 16.17
CA PRO A 78 -8.00 -17.58 15.15
C PRO A 78 -9.26 -16.82 15.58
N GLY A 79 -9.23 -15.50 15.47
CA GLY A 79 -10.38 -14.66 15.78
C GLY A 79 -11.41 -14.68 14.65
N PRO A 80 -12.66 -14.29 14.93
CA PRO A 80 -13.73 -14.25 13.95
C PRO A 80 -13.65 -12.98 13.09
N THR A 81 -12.47 -12.64 12.56
CA THR A 81 -12.32 -11.45 11.72
C THR A 81 -13.12 -11.62 10.44
N GLN A 82 -14.00 -10.65 10.19
CA GLN A 82 -14.91 -10.66 9.04
C GLN A 82 -14.30 -9.91 7.86
N GLY A 83 -13.44 -8.93 8.15
CA GLY A 83 -12.76 -8.10 7.17
C GLY A 83 -11.91 -7.05 7.86
N PHE A 84 -11.40 -6.10 7.09
CA PHE A 84 -10.60 -4.99 7.58
C PHE A 84 -11.07 -3.68 6.96
N MET A 85 -11.18 -2.64 7.78
CA MET A 85 -11.31 -1.27 7.30
C MET A 85 -9.90 -0.74 7.03
N ILE A 86 -9.64 -0.34 5.80
CA ILE A 86 -8.36 0.16 5.29
C ILE A 86 -8.49 1.63 5.01
N ARG A 87 -7.60 2.43 5.62
CA ARG A 87 -7.60 3.88 5.46
C ARG A 87 -6.21 4.38 5.13
N PHE A 88 -6.15 5.35 4.23
CA PHE A 88 -4.92 6.08 3.93
C PHE A 88 -5.12 7.56 4.15
N TYR A 89 -4.08 8.23 4.63
CA TYR A 89 -4.10 9.64 4.95
C TYR A 89 -2.88 10.34 4.38
N GLN A 90 -3.02 11.63 4.08
CA GLN A 90 -1.89 12.52 3.89
C GLN A 90 -1.13 12.70 5.22
N ASP A 91 0.15 13.01 5.14
CA ASP A 91 0.88 13.52 6.30
C ASP A 91 0.46 14.97 6.64
N ASN A 92 0.51 15.29 7.93
CA ASN A 92 0.27 16.63 8.47
C ASN A 92 1.41 17.03 9.43
N GLY A 93 2.64 17.05 8.92
CA GLY A 93 3.82 17.46 9.68
C GLY A 93 4.29 16.39 10.67
N GLY A 94 4.30 15.13 10.24
CA GLY A 94 4.64 13.99 11.08
C GLY A 94 3.48 13.50 11.95
N SER A 95 2.25 13.66 11.46
CA SER A 95 1.03 13.18 12.11
C SER A 95 -0.03 12.84 11.07
N VAL A 96 -0.98 11.97 11.43
CA VAL A 96 -2.10 11.59 10.57
C VAL A 96 -2.89 12.83 10.15
N GLY A 97 -2.97 13.07 8.84
CA GLY A 97 -3.62 14.22 8.23
C GLY A 97 -4.97 13.90 7.58
N PRO A 98 -5.35 14.66 6.53
CA PRO A 98 -6.57 14.42 5.77
C PRO A 98 -6.67 13.00 5.18
N LEU A 99 -7.87 12.43 5.22
CA LEU A 99 -8.18 11.12 4.64
C LEU A 99 -8.12 11.16 3.10
N LEU A 100 -7.40 10.20 2.52
CA LEU A 100 -7.28 9.98 1.07
C LEU A 100 -8.19 8.86 0.59
N LEU A 101 -8.28 7.79 1.37
CA LEU A 101 -9.00 6.57 1.02
C LEU A 101 -9.59 5.94 2.28
N ASP A 102 -10.79 5.40 2.15
CA ASP A 102 -11.50 4.65 3.19
C ASP A 102 -12.32 3.55 2.52
N GLN A 103 -12.02 2.29 2.84
CA GLN A 103 -12.73 1.14 2.31
C GLN A 103 -12.72 -0.03 3.28
N ASP A 104 -13.78 -0.82 3.27
CA ASP A 104 -13.80 -2.11 3.94
C ASP A 104 -13.43 -3.20 2.93
N VAL A 105 -12.49 -4.07 3.29
CA VAL A 105 -12.08 -5.22 2.49
C VAL A 105 -12.42 -6.51 3.25
N PHE A 106 -13.30 -7.32 2.67
CA PHE A 106 -13.76 -8.59 3.24
C PHE A 106 -13.08 -9.81 2.64
N ALA A 107 -12.37 -9.65 1.52
CA ALA A 107 -11.58 -10.70 0.89
C ALA A 107 -10.12 -10.57 1.33
N PHE A 108 -9.63 -11.53 2.12
CA PHE A 108 -8.25 -11.54 2.60
C PHE A 108 -7.78 -12.98 2.84
N THR A 109 -6.46 -13.17 2.94
CA THR A 109 -5.84 -14.39 3.46
C THR A 109 -5.37 -14.15 4.90
N GLU A 110 -5.56 -15.14 5.77
CA GLU A 110 -5.00 -15.17 7.12
C GLU A 110 -4.16 -16.44 7.25
N VAL A 111 -2.87 -16.29 7.55
CA VAL A 111 -1.95 -17.42 7.75
C VAL A 111 -1.23 -17.24 9.08
N GLU A 112 -1.22 -18.28 9.92
CA GLU A 112 -0.45 -18.25 11.17
C GLU A 112 1.03 -17.99 10.85
N TYR A 113 1.60 -16.97 11.50
CA TYR A 113 2.97 -16.52 11.26
C TYR A 113 3.91 -16.90 12.41
N TYR A 114 3.47 -16.75 13.67
CA TYR A 114 4.22 -17.22 14.83
C TYR A 114 3.31 -17.64 15.98
N GLN A 115 3.91 -18.36 16.92
CA GLN A 115 3.34 -18.68 18.23
C GLN A 115 4.31 -18.23 19.33
N LEU A 116 3.78 -17.61 20.37
CA LEU A 116 4.51 -17.24 21.58
C LEU A 116 3.75 -17.72 22.81
N ILE A 117 4.49 -18.09 23.86
CA ILE A 117 3.90 -18.43 25.15
C ILE A 117 4.04 -17.21 26.07
N SER A 118 2.92 -16.72 26.59
CA SER A 118 2.88 -15.62 27.54
C SER A 118 1.87 -15.88 28.65
N GLY A 119 2.31 -15.79 29.90
CA GLY A 119 1.44 -16.03 31.06
C GLY A 119 0.80 -17.42 31.08
N GLY A 120 1.44 -18.42 30.46
CA GLY A 120 0.91 -19.79 30.34
C GLY A 120 -0.11 -19.99 29.20
N ASN A 121 -0.44 -18.95 28.44
CA ASN A 121 -1.29 -19.02 27.26
C ASN A 121 -0.45 -18.97 25.98
N ILE A 122 -0.90 -19.64 24.93
CA ILE A 122 -0.33 -19.50 23.59
C ILE A 122 -1.03 -18.32 22.92
N LEU A 123 -0.23 -17.40 22.39
CA LEU A 123 -0.68 -16.29 21.57
C LEU A 123 -0.12 -16.45 20.16
N ARG A 124 -0.96 -16.21 19.17
CA ARG A 124 -0.61 -16.33 17.75
C ARG A 124 -0.58 -14.97 17.09
N GLY A 125 0.47 -14.75 16.30
CA GLY A 125 0.48 -13.72 15.28
C GLY A 125 0.15 -14.34 13.93
N TYR A 126 -0.56 -13.58 13.11
CA TYR A 126 -0.98 -13.95 11.78
C TYR A 126 -0.43 -12.94 10.77
N HIS A 127 -0.12 -13.45 9.58
CA HIS A 127 0.16 -12.68 8.40
C HIS A 127 -1.11 -12.58 7.57
N TYR A 128 -1.44 -11.35 7.19
CA TYR A 128 -2.60 -11.03 6.38
C TYR A 128 -2.16 -10.51 5.03
N THR A 129 -2.93 -10.83 4.00
CA THR A 129 -2.79 -10.24 2.66
C THR A 129 -4.17 -9.95 2.10
N LEU A 130 -4.34 -8.76 1.53
CA LEU A 130 -5.57 -8.37 0.86
C LEU A 130 -5.27 -7.39 -0.28
N ASP A 131 -6.11 -7.44 -1.30
CA ASP A 131 -6.14 -6.47 -2.40
C ASP A 131 -7.15 -5.36 -2.08
N LEU A 132 -6.82 -4.13 -2.45
CA LEU A 132 -7.72 -3.00 -2.32
C LEU A 132 -8.79 -3.06 -3.42
N ASP A 133 -10.06 -2.93 -3.05
CA ASP A 133 -11.16 -2.82 -4.01
C ASP A 133 -11.02 -1.55 -4.86
N THR A 134 -10.55 -0.47 -4.23
CA THR A 134 -10.15 0.77 -4.91
C THR A 134 -8.66 1.03 -4.70
N PRO A 135 -7.83 0.94 -5.76
CA PRO A 135 -6.43 1.33 -5.69
C PRO A 135 -6.25 2.80 -5.31
N LEU A 136 -5.16 3.11 -4.60
CA LEU A 136 -4.80 4.48 -4.22
C LEU A 136 -3.66 4.98 -5.10
N ALA A 137 -3.93 6.01 -5.90
CA ALA A 137 -2.89 6.77 -6.57
C ALA A 137 -2.26 7.79 -5.60
N ILE A 138 -0.94 7.77 -5.50
CA ILE A 138 -0.16 8.70 -4.68
C ILE A 138 -0.01 10.02 -5.44
N PRO A 139 -0.56 11.14 -4.91
CA PRO A 139 -0.66 12.39 -5.66
C PRO A 139 0.64 13.18 -5.73
N ALA A 140 1.55 13.00 -4.79
CA ALA A 140 2.81 13.73 -4.70
C ALA A 140 3.85 12.91 -3.91
N ASP A 141 5.13 13.20 -4.09
CA ASP A 141 6.18 12.63 -3.25
C ASP A 141 5.98 13.07 -1.80
N GLY A 142 6.17 12.15 -0.87
CA GLY A 142 6.19 12.51 0.54
C GLY A 142 5.83 11.37 1.49
N GLN A 143 5.49 11.78 2.70
CA GLN A 143 5.05 10.89 3.77
C GLN A 143 3.53 10.71 3.71
N TYR A 144 3.08 9.49 3.94
CA TYR A 144 1.68 9.11 4.03
C TYR A 144 1.47 8.24 5.26
N TRP A 145 0.21 8.03 5.64
CA TRP A 145 -0.16 7.17 6.75
C TRP A 145 -1.15 6.10 6.28
N MET A 146 -0.98 4.88 6.77
CA MET A 146 -1.89 3.76 6.54
C MET A 146 -2.43 3.26 7.86
N SER A 147 -3.72 2.95 7.89
CA SER A 147 -4.40 2.29 8.99
C SER A 147 -5.10 1.03 8.50
N VAL A 148 -5.04 -0.01 9.33
CA VAL A 148 -5.77 -1.26 9.18
C VAL A 148 -6.47 -1.52 10.50
N THR A 149 -7.80 -1.64 10.43
CA THR A 149 -8.67 -1.84 11.57
C THR A 149 -9.49 -3.09 11.36
N ALA A 150 -9.34 -4.08 12.25
CA ALA A 150 -10.05 -5.35 12.11
C ALA A 150 -11.55 -5.18 12.37
N ILE A 151 -12.38 -5.67 11.46
CA ILE A 151 -13.84 -5.70 11.60
C ILE A 151 -14.20 -7.04 12.22
N LEU A 152 -14.55 -7.02 13.51
CA LEU A 152 -14.93 -8.22 14.26
C LEU A 152 -15.73 -7.89 15.52
N ASP A 153 -16.56 -8.83 15.94
CA ASP A 153 -17.47 -8.66 17.07
C ASP A 153 -16.72 -8.50 18.40
N PHE A 154 -17.05 -7.45 19.16
CA PHE A 154 -16.49 -7.24 20.50
C PHE A 154 -17.40 -6.42 21.41
N GLY A 155 -17.57 -6.93 22.63
CA GLY A 155 -18.54 -6.40 23.57
C GLY A 155 -19.98 -6.68 23.16
N GLY A 156 -20.92 -6.11 23.91
CA GLY A 156 -22.35 -6.30 23.67
C GLY A 156 -22.77 -7.77 23.76
N SER A 157 -23.46 -8.25 22.73
CA SER A 157 -23.92 -9.64 22.62
C SER A 157 -22.91 -10.58 21.98
N ALA A 158 -21.66 -10.15 21.75
CA ALA A 158 -20.65 -10.99 21.11
C ALA A 158 -20.31 -12.19 22.02
N PRO A 159 -20.59 -13.43 21.59
CA PRO A 159 -20.32 -14.63 22.40
C PRO A 159 -18.81 -14.85 22.59
N ASP A 160 -18.00 -14.24 21.73
CA ASP A 160 -16.57 -14.48 21.61
C ASP A 160 -15.81 -13.16 21.45
N SER A 161 -15.97 -12.28 22.44
CA SER A 161 -15.34 -10.95 22.47
C SER A 161 -13.83 -11.09 22.53
N VAL A 162 -13.16 -10.86 21.42
CA VAL A 162 -11.70 -10.85 21.32
C VAL A 162 -11.21 -9.50 20.82
N GLN A 163 -10.05 -9.08 21.32
CA GLN A 163 -9.38 -7.87 20.84
C GLN A 163 -8.35 -8.25 19.78
N TRP A 164 -8.34 -7.51 18.66
CA TRP A 164 -7.27 -7.58 17.66
C TRP A 164 -6.29 -6.42 17.81
N GLY A 165 -5.01 -6.70 17.58
CA GLY A 165 -3.96 -5.70 17.58
C GLY A 165 -2.83 -6.01 16.61
N TRP A 166 -2.07 -4.97 16.30
CA TRP A 166 -0.94 -4.99 15.39
C TRP A 166 0.28 -5.71 15.98
N VAL A 167 1.02 -6.42 15.13
CA VAL A 167 2.39 -6.84 15.45
C VAL A 167 3.33 -5.66 15.23
N ALA A 168 4.31 -5.49 16.12
CA ALA A 168 5.27 -4.39 16.05
C ALA A 168 6.29 -4.57 14.92
N ALA A 169 6.83 -3.46 14.41
CA ALA A 169 7.92 -3.47 13.44
C ALA A 169 9.31 -3.69 14.10
N ASN A 170 10.26 -4.25 13.35
CA ASN A 170 11.62 -4.60 13.80
C ASN A 170 12.61 -3.44 13.80
N ALA A 171 12.31 -2.35 13.08
CA ALA A 171 13.23 -1.23 12.93
C ALA A 171 13.32 -0.33 14.19
N GLY A 172 12.56 -0.61 15.25
CA GLY A 172 12.29 0.38 16.29
C GLY A 172 11.26 1.38 15.81
N VAL A 173 11.24 2.57 16.41
CA VAL A 173 10.41 3.70 15.93
C VAL A 173 11.16 4.42 14.82
N ASN A 174 10.62 4.40 13.61
CA ASN A 174 10.98 5.27 12.50
C ASN A 174 10.19 6.58 12.67
N PRO A 175 10.83 7.70 13.02
CA PRO A 175 10.08 8.94 13.19
C PRO A 175 9.42 9.38 11.88
N PRO A 176 8.15 9.84 11.90
CA PRO A 176 7.25 9.90 13.06
C PRO A 176 6.74 8.52 13.50
N PRO A 177 6.60 8.22 14.81
CA PRO A 177 6.06 6.94 15.27
C PRO A 177 4.63 6.71 14.78
N ALA A 178 4.20 5.45 14.80
CA ALA A 178 2.79 5.12 14.67
C ALA A 178 1.93 5.94 15.64
N ASN A 179 0.72 6.27 15.18
CA ASN A 179 -0.27 7.02 15.91
C ASN A 179 -1.46 6.12 16.23
N GLN A 180 -1.99 6.21 17.44
CA GLN A 180 -3.19 5.48 17.84
C GLN A 180 -4.21 6.40 18.50
N TRP A 181 -5.47 6.05 18.34
CA TRP A 181 -6.55 6.61 19.15
C TRP A 181 -7.46 5.49 19.70
N PHE A 182 -8.29 5.85 20.67
CA PHE A 182 -9.36 5.00 21.20
C PHE A 182 -10.67 5.78 21.25
N PHE A 183 -11.77 5.06 21.05
CA PHE A 183 -13.16 5.54 21.10
C PHE A 183 -13.44 6.70 20.13
N SER A 184 -13.68 6.35 18.87
CA SER A 184 -14.01 7.32 17.81
C SER A 184 -15.22 8.22 18.15
N PRO A 185 -15.23 9.51 17.73
CA PRO A 185 -14.09 10.25 17.20
C PRO A 185 -13.20 10.81 18.33
N GLY A 186 -11.92 10.42 18.35
CA GLY A 186 -10.86 10.97 19.19
C GLY A 186 -9.77 11.74 18.41
N ASN A 187 -8.61 11.94 19.03
CA ASN A 187 -7.41 12.50 18.39
C ASN A 187 -6.29 11.46 18.42
N PHE A 188 -5.64 11.22 17.28
CA PHE A 188 -4.43 10.41 17.21
C PHE A 188 -3.35 10.91 18.16
N GLN A 189 -2.74 9.98 18.90
CA GLN A 189 -1.61 10.22 19.78
C GLN A 189 -0.42 9.36 19.36
N PRO A 190 0.81 9.91 19.35
CA PRO A 190 2.03 9.16 19.09
C PRO A 190 2.20 7.96 20.03
N GLN A 191 2.67 6.84 19.48
CA GLN A 191 3.00 5.62 20.20
C GLN A 191 4.51 5.45 20.34
N SER A 192 4.93 4.44 21.10
CA SER A 192 6.35 4.14 21.32
C SER A 192 6.89 3.03 20.41
N ASN A 193 6.12 2.62 19.41
CA ASN A 193 6.47 1.57 18.46
C ASN A 193 5.70 1.74 17.16
N ASP A 194 6.32 1.28 16.07
CA ASP A 194 5.69 1.18 14.76
C ASP A 194 5.03 -0.19 14.59
N VAL A 195 4.22 -0.34 13.54
CA VAL A 195 3.50 -1.58 13.21
C VAL A 195 4.03 -2.21 11.93
N ALA A 196 3.87 -3.51 11.80
CA ALA A 196 4.45 -4.26 10.69
C ALA A 196 3.48 -4.35 9.49
N PHE A 197 3.93 -3.89 8.33
CA PHE A 197 3.19 -3.95 7.09
C PHE A 197 4.07 -3.88 5.84
N VAL A 198 3.49 -4.22 4.70
CA VAL A 198 4.06 -4.08 3.36
C VAL A 198 3.03 -3.40 2.48
N ILE A 199 3.47 -2.36 1.77
CA ILE A 199 2.68 -1.73 0.73
C ILE A 199 3.11 -2.31 -0.61
N LYS A 200 2.14 -2.74 -1.40
CA LYS A 200 2.38 -3.26 -2.74
C LYS A 200 1.51 -2.55 -3.76
N GLY A 201 2.02 -2.50 -4.98
CA GLY A 201 1.37 -1.74 -6.02
C GLY A 201 2.10 -1.80 -7.34
N THR A 202 1.78 -0.84 -8.18
CA THR A 202 2.62 -0.48 -9.32
C THR A 202 3.27 0.84 -8.97
N VAL A 203 4.56 0.97 -9.24
CA VAL A 203 5.11 2.31 -9.44
C VAL A 203 4.41 2.78 -10.71
N GLY A 204 3.37 3.62 -10.59
CA GLY A 204 2.75 4.17 -11.80
C GLY A 204 3.85 4.96 -12.47
N GLY A 205 4.01 4.69 -13.78
CA GLY A 205 5.13 5.07 -14.63
C GLY A 205 5.99 6.07 -13.92
N SER A 206 7.06 5.56 -13.29
CA SER A 206 7.96 6.37 -12.49
C SER A 206 8.18 7.68 -13.21
N THR A 207 8.38 8.76 -12.46
CA THR A 207 9.06 9.92 -13.03
C THR A 207 10.35 9.56 -13.78
N CYS A 208 10.85 8.33 -13.60
CA CYS A 208 11.93 7.69 -14.33
C CYS A 208 11.54 6.48 -15.21
N ASP A 209 10.30 6.35 -15.72
CA ASP A 209 9.98 5.28 -16.67
C ASP A 209 10.78 5.54 -17.95
N PRO A 210 11.82 4.74 -18.26
CA PRO A 210 12.68 5.06 -19.38
C PRO A 210 11.99 4.79 -20.73
N ASP A 211 10.86 4.07 -20.76
CA ASP A 211 10.02 3.85 -21.95
C ASP A 211 9.00 4.99 -22.11
N VAL A 212 9.50 6.23 -22.28
CA VAL A 212 8.65 7.43 -22.38
C VAL A 212 7.81 7.45 -23.67
N ASN A 213 8.19 6.67 -24.69
CA ASN A 213 7.43 6.56 -25.93
C ASN A 213 6.38 5.41 -25.90
N GLN A 214 6.39 4.59 -24.84
CA GLN A 214 5.47 3.48 -24.57
C GLN A 214 5.42 2.43 -25.69
N ASP A 215 6.54 2.17 -26.36
CA ASP A 215 6.64 1.14 -27.40
C ASP A 215 6.99 -0.26 -26.86
N GLY A 216 7.29 -0.35 -25.56
CA GLY A 216 7.59 -1.58 -24.85
C GLY A 216 9.09 -1.86 -24.71
N ALA A 217 9.96 -0.95 -25.13
CA ALA A 217 11.40 -1.03 -24.96
C ALA A 217 12.00 0.30 -24.51
N ALA A 218 12.81 0.26 -23.45
CA ALA A 218 13.59 1.41 -22.99
C ALA A 218 14.88 1.55 -23.82
N ASP A 219 14.88 2.42 -24.82
CA ASP A 219 15.98 2.57 -25.77
C ASP A 219 16.14 3.99 -26.38
N GLN A 220 16.84 4.08 -27.51
CA GLN A 220 17.13 5.36 -28.17
C GLN A 220 15.86 6.05 -28.70
N GLY A 221 14.78 5.29 -28.95
CA GLY A 221 13.49 5.82 -29.33
C GLY A 221 12.85 6.68 -28.24
N ASP A 222 13.10 6.37 -26.97
CA ASP A 222 12.64 7.16 -25.83
C ASP A 222 13.36 8.48 -25.72
N VAL A 223 14.67 8.45 -25.93
CA VAL A 223 15.51 9.65 -25.95
C VAL A 223 15.05 10.60 -27.07
N ASP A 224 14.82 10.08 -28.27
CA ASP A 224 14.34 10.86 -29.41
C ASP A 224 12.94 11.45 -29.13
N TYR A 225 12.06 10.67 -28.49
CA TYR A 225 10.73 11.12 -28.11
C TYR A 225 10.78 12.23 -27.05
N LEU A 226 11.56 12.07 -25.98
CA LEU A 226 11.71 13.08 -24.92
C LEU A 226 12.26 14.40 -25.49
N ILE A 227 13.28 14.33 -26.36
CA ILE A 227 13.82 15.51 -27.05
C ILE A 227 12.73 16.22 -27.86
N ASN A 228 11.89 15.47 -28.60
CA ASN A 228 10.78 16.04 -29.35
C ASN A 228 9.78 16.77 -28.44
N VAL A 229 9.41 16.17 -27.30
CA VAL A 229 8.48 16.79 -26.34
C VAL A 229 9.07 18.07 -25.74
N ILE A 230 10.33 18.04 -25.29
CA ILE A 230 11.04 19.22 -24.74
C ILE A 230 11.14 20.34 -25.78
N ALA A 231 11.33 20.00 -27.06
CA ALA A 231 11.35 20.96 -28.16
C ALA A 231 9.96 21.54 -28.53
N GLY A 232 8.89 21.11 -27.85
CA GLY A 232 7.51 21.55 -28.10
C GLY A 232 6.78 20.78 -29.20
N GLY A 233 7.24 19.58 -29.54
CA GLY A 233 6.58 18.65 -30.44
C GLY A 233 5.35 17.97 -29.81
N ASP A 234 4.71 17.09 -30.59
CA ASP A 234 3.54 16.33 -30.11
C ASP A 234 3.89 15.42 -28.93
N ASN A 235 3.01 15.38 -27.93
CA ASN A 235 3.11 14.49 -26.77
C ASN A 235 1.82 13.64 -26.59
N PRO A 236 1.49 12.76 -27.55
CA PRO A 236 0.25 11.99 -27.51
C PRO A 236 0.21 10.98 -26.34
N ASN A 237 1.36 10.56 -25.83
CA ASN A 237 1.46 9.64 -24.70
C ASN A 237 1.40 10.35 -23.34
N ASN A 238 1.31 11.68 -23.34
CA ASN A 238 1.31 12.51 -22.13
C ASN A 238 2.52 12.21 -21.21
N ALA A 239 3.69 12.00 -21.81
CA ALA A 239 4.93 11.77 -21.09
C ALA A 239 5.30 13.01 -20.28
N ASN A 240 5.88 12.80 -19.09
CA ASN A 240 6.48 13.87 -18.32
C ASN A 240 7.79 14.30 -19.00
N ALA A 241 7.87 15.56 -19.41
CA ALA A 241 9.06 16.11 -20.06
C ALA A 241 10.17 16.47 -19.05
N ASP A 242 9.80 16.65 -17.78
CA ASP A 242 10.68 16.91 -16.63
C ASP A 242 10.98 15.54 -15.96
N PHE A 243 11.76 14.70 -16.65
CA PHE A 243 12.14 13.35 -16.24
C PHE A 243 12.97 13.35 -14.94
N ASN A 244 13.79 14.38 -14.69
CA ASN A 244 14.61 14.48 -13.50
C ASN A 244 13.91 15.21 -12.33
N ASN A 245 12.70 15.75 -12.56
CA ASN A 245 11.88 16.52 -11.63
C ASN A 245 12.58 17.73 -11.01
N ASP A 246 13.49 18.40 -11.73
CA ASP A 246 14.18 19.59 -11.24
C ASP A 246 13.33 20.87 -11.40
N GLY A 247 12.13 20.74 -11.99
CA GLY A 247 11.17 21.81 -12.20
C GLY A 247 11.29 22.47 -13.56
N ALA A 248 12.18 22.00 -14.44
CA ALA A 248 12.33 22.48 -15.80
C ALA A 248 12.50 21.30 -16.78
N ALA A 249 11.61 21.23 -17.79
CA ALA A 249 11.78 20.33 -18.91
C ALA A 249 12.90 20.82 -19.84
N ASP A 250 14.11 20.27 -19.72
CA ASP A 250 15.29 20.67 -20.46
C ASP A 250 16.31 19.53 -20.72
N GLN A 251 17.53 19.89 -21.12
CA GLN A 251 18.55 18.90 -21.48
C GLN A 251 18.98 18.01 -20.30
N GLY A 252 18.77 18.46 -19.05
CA GLY A 252 19.00 17.67 -17.84
C GLY A 252 18.11 16.44 -17.77
N ASP A 253 16.89 16.50 -18.29
CA ASP A 253 15.97 15.36 -18.36
C ASP A 253 16.43 14.30 -19.34
N VAL A 254 16.96 14.74 -20.49
CA VAL A 254 17.50 13.84 -21.51
C VAL A 254 18.74 13.11 -20.98
N ASP A 255 19.62 13.83 -20.29
CA ASP A 255 20.81 13.23 -19.66
C ASP A 255 20.42 12.22 -18.58
N ALA A 256 19.40 12.54 -17.78
CA ALA A 256 18.84 11.66 -16.78
C ALA A 256 18.22 10.39 -17.39
N LEU A 257 17.43 10.51 -18.46
CA LEU A 257 16.84 9.39 -19.19
C LEU A 257 17.93 8.46 -19.75
N ILE A 258 18.95 9.02 -20.41
CA ILE A 258 20.08 8.24 -20.95
C ILE A 258 20.78 7.47 -19.83
N ASN A 259 20.99 8.10 -18.67
CA ASN A 259 21.61 7.44 -17.52
C ASN A 259 20.78 6.24 -17.04
N VAL A 260 19.45 6.38 -16.96
CA VAL A 260 18.55 5.28 -16.57
C VAL A 260 18.56 4.15 -17.61
N ILE A 261 18.49 4.46 -18.90
CA ILE A 261 18.59 3.46 -19.99
C ILE A 261 19.92 2.70 -19.92
N ALA A 262 21.01 3.38 -19.53
CA ALA A 262 22.32 2.76 -19.33
C ALA A 262 22.45 1.91 -18.05
N GLY A 263 21.39 1.76 -17.26
CA GLY A 263 21.36 1.02 -16.00
C GLY A 263 21.77 1.85 -14.77
N GLY A 264 21.79 3.17 -14.91
CA GLY A 264 21.94 4.12 -13.80
C GLY A 264 20.71 4.13 -12.89
N GLN A 265 20.84 4.79 -11.73
CA GLN A 265 19.72 4.99 -10.82
C GLN A 265 18.73 6.02 -11.38
N CYS A 266 17.45 5.83 -11.06
CA CYS A 266 16.38 6.81 -11.27
C CYS A 266 16.70 8.09 -10.46
N PRO A 267 16.68 9.28 -11.09
CA PRO A 267 16.87 10.59 -10.45
C PRO A 267 15.93 10.86 -9.27
#